data_AF-A0A1M7PB43-F1
#
_entry.id   AF-A0A1M7PB43-F1
#
_cell.length_a   1.000
_cell.length_b   1.000
_cell.length_c   1.000
_cell.angle_alpha   90.00
_cell.angle_beta   90.00
_cell.angle_gamma   90.00
#
_symmetry.space_group_name_H-M   'P 1'
#
loop_
_entity.id
_entity.type
_entity.pdbx_description
1 polymer ?
#
loop_
_entity_poly.entity_id
_entity_poly.type
_entity_poly.pdbx_seq_one_letter_code
_entity_poly.pdbx_strand_id
1 'polypeptide(L)'
;MAVEHAHSLIDAICGQPDAAATRAVEVLSAQAAALAWVGQATGSYPAPAGVAARLREVADELKDPSDSRDPDAVMIQVAAEALAEERSSAA
;
A
#
# COMPACT_ATOMS: atom_id res chain seq x y z
N MET A 1 -26.32 30.25 7.59
CA MET A 1 -27.53 29.59 8.13
C MET A 1 -27.95 28.37 7.29
N ALA A 2 -28.61 28.50 6.12
CA ALA A 2 -29.09 27.33 5.37
C ALA A 2 -27.98 26.47 4.72
N VAL A 3 -26.89 27.09 4.27
CA VAL A 3 -25.75 26.40 3.63
C VAL A 3 -24.89 25.62 4.63
N GLU A 4 -24.74 26.13 5.86
CA GLU A 4 -24.03 25.44 6.93
C GLU A 4 -24.78 24.20 7.39
N HIS A 5 -26.12 24.28 7.43
CA HIS A 5 -26.97 23.15 7.79
C HIS A 5 -26.95 22.05 6.72
N ALA A 6 -26.90 22.42 5.44
CA ALA A 6 -26.77 21.47 4.34
C ALA A 6 -25.41 20.73 4.36
N HIS A 7 -24.30 21.43 4.62
CA HIS A 7 -22.98 20.80 4.76
C HIS A 7 -22.93 19.84 5.95
N SER A 8 -23.46 20.25 7.11
CA SER A 8 -23.54 19.39 8.29
C SER A 8 -24.38 18.13 8.06
N LEU A 9 -25.44 18.22 7.25
CA LEU A 9 -26.28 17.07 6.87
C LEU A 9 -25.55 16.11 5.93
N ILE A 10 -24.77 16.63 4.98
CA ILE A 10 -23.95 15.82 4.08
C ILE A 10 -22.88 15.06 4.88
N ASP A 11 -22.18 15.72 5.80
CA ASP A 11 -21.20 15.06 6.67
C ASP A 11 -21.86 13.99 7.58
N ALA A 12 -23.08 14.24 8.06
CA ALA A 12 -23.84 13.29 8.85
C ALA A 12 -24.36 12.09 8.04
N ILE A 13 -24.72 12.29 6.76
CA ILE A 13 -25.21 11.24 5.86
C ILE A 13 -24.06 10.39 5.32
N CYS A 14 -22.95 11.01 4.94
CA CYS A 14 -21.80 10.34 4.37
C CYS A 14 -20.90 9.69 5.44
N GLY A 15 -20.99 10.14 6.69
CA GLY A 15 -20.17 9.65 7.81
C GLY A 15 -18.69 9.97 7.65
N GLN A 16 -17.90 9.76 8.70
CA GLN A 16 -16.45 9.75 8.55
C GLN A 16 -16.03 8.46 7.82
N PRO A 17 -15.09 8.53 6.86
CA PRO A 17 -14.58 7.33 6.20
C PRO A 17 -14.03 6.36 7.26
N ASP A 18 -14.34 5.08 7.09
CA ASP A 18 -13.81 4.02 7.95
C ASP A 18 -12.28 4.06 7.90
N ALA A 19 -11.65 4.36 9.04
CA ALA A 19 -10.20 4.49 9.14
C ALA A 19 -9.47 3.21 8.70
N ALA A 20 -10.06 2.04 8.93
CA ALA A 20 -9.51 0.77 8.47
C ALA A 20 -9.58 0.66 6.94
N ALA A 21 -10.68 1.14 6.32
CA ALA A 21 -10.82 1.16 4.87
C ALA A 21 -9.84 2.15 4.22
N THR A 22 -9.71 3.36 4.77
CA THR A 22 -8.71 4.35 4.32
C THR A 22 -7.31 3.76 4.37
N ARG A 23 -6.94 3.15 5.52
CA ARG A 23 -5.64 2.51 5.69
C ARG A 23 -5.40 1.39 4.68
N ALA A 24 -6.41 0.56 4.44
CA ALA A 24 -6.30 -0.51 3.45
C ALA A 24 -6.04 0.02 2.03
N VAL A 25 -6.70 1.12 1.64
CA VAL A 25 -6.48 1.76 0.33
C VAL A 25 -5.07 2.33 0.20
N GLU A 26 -4.57 3.00 1.25
CA GLU A 26 -3.19 3.52 1.27
C GLU A 26 -2.17 2.39 1.08
N VAL A 27 -2.32 1.32 1.85
CA VAL A 27 -1.40 0.16 1.79
C VAL A 27 -1.46 -0.55 0.44
N LEU A 28 -2.65 -0.74 -0.13
CA LEU A 28 -2.80 -1.35 -1.45
C LEU A 28 -2.21 -0.47 -2.57
N SER A 29 -2.30 0.85 -2.42
CA SER A 29 -1.71 1.81 -3.37
C SER A 29 -0.18 1.75 -3.31
N ALA A 30 0.39 1.75 -2.12
CA ALA A 30 1.83 1.60 -1.91
C ALA A 30 2.35 0.26 -2.46
N GLN A 31 1.62 -0.83 -2.22
CA GLN A 31 1.96 -2.16 -2.74
C GLN A 31 1.94 -2.18 -4.28
N ALA A 32 0.92 -1.59 -4.90
CA ALA A 32 0.82 -1.50 -6.35
C ALA A 32 1.97 -0.68 -6.95
N ALA A 33 2.33 0.44 -6.33
CA ALA A 33 3.45 1.27 -6.74
C ALA A 33 4.78 0.51 -6.63
N ALA A 34 5.01 -0.23 -5.54
CA ALA A 34 6.19 -1.06 -5.36
C ALA A 34 6.29 -2.18 -6.40
N LEU A 35 5.19 -2.88 -6.70
CA LEU A 35 5.16 -3.91 -7.75
C LEU A 35 5.46 -3.33 -9.14
N ALA A 36 4.92 -2.15 -9.45
CA ALA A 36 5.20 -1.46 -10.70
C ALA A 36 6.69 -1.06 -10.79
N TRP A 37 7.26 -0.53 -9.71
CA TRP A 37 8.69 -0.21 -9.64
C TRP A 37 9.57 -1.45 -9.84
N VAL A 38 9.26 -2.58 -9.19
CA VAL A 38 10.00 -3.84 -9.38
C VAL A 38 9.92 -4.30 -10.83
N GLY A 39 8.73 -4.24 -11.45
CA GLY A 39 8.56 -4.61 -12.85
C GLY A 39 9.40 -3.75 -13.79
N GLN A 40 9.45 -2.44 -13.55
CA GLN A 40 10.33 -1.52 -14.29
C GLN A 40 11.82 -1.83 -14.04
N ALA A 41 12.22 -2.09 -12.81
CA ALA A 41 13.61 -2.33 -12.42
C ALA A 41 14.18 -3.68 -12.92
N THR A 42 13.30 -4.65 -13.19
CA THR A 42 13.67 -5.99 -13.67
C THR A 42 13.42 -6.18 -15.17
N GLY A 43 12.61 -5.31 -15.78
CA GLY A 43 12.12 -5.52 -17.16
C GLY A 43 11.18 -6.72 -17.29
N SER A 44 10.65 -7.24 -16.18
CA SER A 44 9.79 -8.42 -16.14
C SER A 44 8.39 -8.05 -15.66
N TYR A 45 7.37 -8.52 -16.37
CA TYR A 45 5.97 -8.44 -15.94
C TYR A 45 5.28 -9.80 -16.09
N PRO A 46 4.69 -10.35 -15.02
CA PRO A 46 4.62 -9.80 -13.66
C PRO A 46 5.98 -9.76 -12.93
N ALA A 47 6.03 -9.01 -11.82
CA ALA A 47 7.18 -9.00 -10.92
C ALA A 47 7.51 -10.43 -10.42
N PRO A 48 8.77 -10.73 -10.06
CA PRO A 48 9.16 -12.05 -9.56
C PRO A 48 8.26 -12.52 -8.41
N ALA A 49 7.87 -13.80 -8.44
CA ALA A 49 6.86 -14.33 -7.53
C ALA A 49 7.25 -14.21 -6.05
N GLY A 50 8.54 -14.42 -5.72
CA GLY A 50 9.06 -14.25 -4.35
C GLY A 50 8.93 -12.81 -3.85
N VAL A 51 9.29 -11.83 -4.69
CA VAL A 51 9.15 -10.40 -4.37
C VAL A 51 7.69 -10.02 -4.19
N ALA A 52 6.80 -10.48 -5.08
CA ALA A 52 5.38 -10.21 -4.99
C ALA A 52 4.73 -10.82 -3.73
N ALA A 53 5.15 -12.03 -3.34
CA ALA A 53 4.68 -12.68 -2.12
C ALA A 53 5.08 -11.89 -0.87
N ARG A 54 6.35 -11.46 -0.77
CA ARG A 54 6.86 -10.69 0.37
C ARG A 54 6.18 -9.33 0.51
N LEU A 55 5.95 -8.62 -0.61
CA LEU A 55 5.19 -7.37 -0.59
C LEU A 55 3.74 -7.58 -0.13
N ARG A 56 3.11 -8.71 -0.47
CA ARG A 56 1.75 -9.03 0.00
C ARG A 56 1.72 -9.30 1.50
N GLU A 57 2.67 -10.06 2.03
CA GLU A 57 2.76 -10.36 3.46
C GLU A 57 2.88 -9.07 4.28
N VAL A 58 3.78 -8.17 3.88
CA VAL A 58 3.93 -6.86 4.55
C VAL A 58 2.69 -5.98 4.37
N ALA A 59 2.02 -6.05 3.21
CA ALA A 59 0.78 -5.31 3.01
C ALA A 59 -0.33 -5.78 3.95
N ASP A 60 -0.40 -7.09 4.22
CA ASP A 60 -1.39 -7.63 5.14
C ASP A 60 -1.13 -7.19 6.59
N GLU A 61 0.14 -7.05 6.99
CA GLU A 61 0.50 -6.48 8.30
C GLU A 61 0.15 -4.98 8.41
N LEU A 62 0.50 -4.18 7.40
CA LEU A 62 0.31 -2.73 7.44
C LEU A 62 -1.15 -2.28 7.37
N LYS A 63 -2.06 -3.16 6.92
CA LYS A 63 -3.51 -2.90 6.90
C LYS A 63 -4.10 -2.76 8.31
N ASP A 64 -3.41 -3.20 9.35
CA ASP A 64 -3.81 -2.93 10.73
C ASP A 64 -3.86 -1.41 10.96
N PRO A 65 -5.02 -0.83 11.33
CA PRO A 65 -5.15 0.61 11.56
C PRO A 65 -4.36 1.11 12.77
N SER A 66 -3.87 0.22 13.64
CA SER A 66 -2.96 0.57 14.74
C SER A 66 -1.50 0.69 14.30
N ASP A 67 -1.17 0.25 13.08
CA ASP A 67 0.17 0.36 12.52
C ASP A 67 0.44 1.78 12.03
N SER A 68 1.37 2.47 12.70
CA SER A 68 1.72 3.86 12.40
C SER A 68 2.81 4.03 11.33
N ARG A 69 3.31 2.93 10.75
CA ARG A 69 4.37 3.00 9.72
C ARG A 69 3.80 3.61 8.44
N ASP A 70 4.63 4.37 7.74
CA ASP A 70 4.31 4.90 6.40
C ASP A 70 4.33 3.75 5.37
N PRO A 71 3.19 3.41 4.73
CA PRO A 71 3.14 2.32 3.78
C PRO A 71 4.06 2.49 2.58
N ASP A 72 4.22 3.72 2.07
CA ASP A 72 5.05 3.98 0.89
C ASP A 72 6.53 3.71 1.21
N ALA A 73 7.00 4.25 2.33
CA ALA A 73 8.37 4.04 2.79
C ALA A 73 8.68 2.56 3.04
N VAL A 74 7.77 1.84 3.72
CA VAL A 74 7.95 0.42 4.01
C VAL A 74 7.91 -0.42 2.72
N MET A 75 6.95 -0.17 1.82
CA MET A 75 6.81 -0.93 0.57
C MET A 75 8.01 -0.77 -0.35
N ILE A 76 8.56 0.45 -0.47
CA ILE A 76 9.76 0.71 -1.27
C ILE A 76 10.97 -0.01 -0.67
N GLN A 77 11.15 0.06 0.66
CA GLN A 77 12.26 -0.61 1.34
C GLN A 77 12.20 -2.12 1.14
N VAL A 78 11.04 -2.73 1.38
CA VAL A 78 10.82 -4.18 1.23
C VAL A 78 11.00 -4.61 -0.22
N ALA A 79 10.54 -3.82 -1.19
CA ALA A 79 10.74 -4.11 -2.61
C ALA A 79 12.24 -4.12 -2.98
N ALA A 80 13.01 -3.15 -2.48
CA ALA A 80 14.44 -3.07 -2.73
C ALA A 80 15.20 -4.25 -2.10
N GLU A 81 14.87 -4.61 -0.86
CA GLU A 81 15.47 -5.76 -0.16
C GLU A 81 15.15 -7.08 -0.85
N ALA A 82 13.88 -7.35 -1.13
CA ALA A 82 13.45 -8.59 -1.78
C ALA A 82 14.07 -8.73 -3.18
N LEU A 83 14.18 -7.63 -3.92
CA LEU A 83 14.85 -7.65 -5.23
C LEU A 83 16.35 -7.90 -5.12
N ALA A 84 17.02 -7.38 -4.09
CA ALA A 84 18.43 -7.65 -3.85
C ALA A 84 18.67 -9.11 -3.48
N GLU A 85 17.81 -9.71 -2.65
CA GLU A 85 17.86 -11.12 -2.28
C GLU A 85 17.62 -12.04 -3.50
N GLU A 86 16.63 -11.73 -4.34
CA GLU A 86 16.35 -12.45 -5.59
C GLU A 86 17.57 -12.47 -6.51
N ARG A 87 18.20 -11.29 -6.72
CA ARG A 87 19.40 -11.16 -7.55
C ARG A 87 20.60 -11.91 -6.98
N SER A 88 20.76 -11.91 -5.65
CA SER A 88 21.83 -12.65 -5.00
C SER A 88 21.65 -14.17 -5.10
N SER A 89 20.41 -14.65 -5.19
CA SER A 89 20.09 -16.08 -5.30
C SER A 89 20.21 -16.61 -6.74
N ALA A 90 20.15 -15.71 -7.72
CA ALA A 90 20.26 -16.04 -9.14
C ALA A 90 21.70 -15.99 -9.70
N ALA A 91 22.68 -15.53 -8.91
CA ALA A 91 24.09 -15.40 -9.26
C ALA A 91 24.91 -16.63 -8.84
#